data_AF-A0A3S3T5D8-F1
#
_entry.id   AF-A0A3S3T5D8-F1
#
_cell.length_a   1.000
_cell.length_b   1.000
_cell.length_c   1.000
_cell.angle_alpha   90.00
_cell.angle_beta   90.00
_cell.angle_gamma   90.00
#
_symmetry.space_group_name_H-M   'P 1'
#
loop_
_entity.id
_entity.type
_entity.pdbx_description
1 polymer ?
#
loop_
_entity_poly.entity_id
_entity_poly.type
_entity_poly.pdbx_seq_one_letter_code
_entity_poly.pdbx_strand_id
1 'polypeptide(L)'
;MSQIQEFEKVLSGSDTNVAAFEEHGKSFVKRAQHFLHSTPAAVPLIVLVLSIIIFGVAIGGRFFSSYTLTLILQQIAIVGILGAAQTLVILTAGIDLSIGVIMVISAVIMGNCAITYG
;
A
#
# COMPACT_ATOMS: atom_id res chain seq x y z
N MET A 1 -4.14 45.89 -43.17
CA MET A 1 -3.68 44.49 -42.93
C MET A 1 -2.27 44.45 -42.33
N SER A 2 -1.89 45.35 -41.41
CA SER A 2 -0.53 45.38 -40.82
C SER A 2 -0.46 45.02 -39.34
N GLN A 3 -1.57 45.16 -38.59
CA GLN A 3 -1.60 44.85 -37.14
C GLN A 3 -1.54 43.35 -36.81
N ILE A 4 -1.88 42.47 -37.76
CA ILE A 4 -1.90 41.01 -37.55
C ILE A 4 -0.47 40.46 -37.43
N GLN A 5 0.48 41.01 -38.18
CA GLN A 5 1.88 40.59 -38.17
C GLN A 5 2.67 41.10 -36.95
N GLU A 6 2.24 42.20 -36.34
CA GLU A 6 2.86 42.74 -35.13
C GLU A 6 2.58 41.86 -33.91
N PHE A 7 1.38 41.28 -33.84
CA PHE A 7 0.98 40.30 -32.82
C PHE A 7 1.84 39.01 -32.88
N GLU A 8 2.19 38.56 -34.08
CA GLU A 8 2.98 37.36 -34.32
C GLU A 8 4.47 37.54 -33.95
N LYS A 9 4.98 38.77 -34.09
CA LYS A 9 6.35 39.15 -33.69
C LYS A 9 6.55 39.13 -32.16
N VAL A 10 5.51 39.46 -31.39
CA VAL A 10 5.53 39.40 -29.92
C VAL A 10 5.48 37.95 -29.43
N LEU A 11 4.78 37.06 -30.15
CA LEU A 11 4.78 35.62 -29.88
C LEU A 11 6.11 34.94 -30.21
N SER A 12 6.79 35.38 -31.28
CA SER A 12 8.12 34.88 -31.66
C SER A 12 9.22 35.25 -30.67
N GLY A 13 9.06 36.32 -29.90
CA GLY A 13 9.99 36.76 -28.86
C GLY A 13 9.60 36.33 -27.44
N SER A 14 8.45 35.65 -27.28
CA SER A 14 8.03 35.11 -26.00
C SER A 14 8.85 33.85 -25.70
N ASP A 15 9.47 33.80 -24.53
CA ASP A 15 10.16 32.63 -24.02
C ASP A 15 9.28 31.39 -24.18
N THR A 16 9.67 30.47 -25.06
CA THR A 16 9.07 29.12 -25.16
C THR A 16 9.49 28.22 -23.98
N ASN A 17 10.23 28.79 -23.03
CA ASN A 17 10.72 28.15 -21.81
C ASN A 17 9.66 28.03 -20.69
N VAL A 18 8.40 28.44 -20.89
CA VAL A 18 7.36 28.43 -19.84
C VAL A 18 6.93 27.03 -19.36
N ALA A 19 7.51 25.96 -19.89
CA ALA A 19 7.36 24.62 -19.33
C ALA A 19 8.63 23.78 -19.47
N ALA A 20 9.81 24.40 -19.46
CA ALA A 20 11.00 23.68 -19.03
C ALA A 20 10.90 23.54 -17.51
N PHE A 21 10.03 22.65 -17.04
CA PHE A 21 10.18 22.10 -15.69
C PHE A 21 11.63 21.70 -15.60
N GLU A 22 12.39 22.35 -14.73
CA GLU A 22 13.70 21.83 -14.37
C GLU A 22 13.48 20.37 -13.99
N GLU A 23 13.86 19.42 -14.86
CA GLU A 23 14.03 18.03 -14.50
C GLU A 23 15.27 17.98 -13.58
N HIS A 24 15.17 18.63 -12.42
CA HIS A 24 16.19 18.69 -11.38
C HIS A 24 16.24 17.31 -10.74
N GLY A 25 16.87 16.37 -11.47
CA GLY A 25 16.93 14.96 -11.18
C GLY A 25 15.55 14.30 -11.19
N LYS A 26 15.37 13.25 -11.98
CA LYS A 26 14.44 12.19 -11.58
C LYS A 26 15.01 11.58 -10.29
N SER A 27 14.77 12.26 -9.18
CA SER A 27 15.21 11.91 -7.83
C SER A 27 14.89 10.45 -7.65
N PHE A 28 15.91 9.63 -7.37
CA PHE A 28 15.78 8.18 -7.22
C PHE A 28 14.59 7.81 -6.32
N VAL A 29 14.24 8.70 -5.37
CA VAL A 29 13.06 8.65 -4.51
C VAL A 29 11.74 8.67 -5.28
N LYS A 30 11.55 9.57 -6.26
CA LYS A 30 10.32 9.61 -7.10
C LYS A 30 10.17 8.38 -7.98
N ARG A 31 11.28 7.83 -8.48
CA ARG A 31 11.26 6.59 -9.29
C ARG A 31 10.94 5.36 -8.43
N ALA A 32 11.52 5.28 -7.24
CA ALA A 32 11.17 4.27 -6.25
C ALA A 32 9.71 4.38 -5.81
N GLN A 33 9.23 5.60 -5.51
CA GLN A 33 7.84 5.85 -5.13
C GLN A 33 6.87 5.43 -6.24
N HIS A 34 7.15 5.80 -7.49
CA HIS A 34 6.30 5.41 -8.62
C HIS A 34 6.29 3.89 -8.81
N PHE A 35 7.44 3.23 -8.72
CA PHE A 35 7.54 1.77 -8.80
C PHE A 35 6.76 1.05 -7.69
N LEU A 36 6.86 1.54 -6.45
CA LEU A 36 6.13 1.00 -5.29
C LEU A 36 4.62 1.20 -5.39
N HIS A 37 4.16 2.34 -5.91
CA HIS A 37 2.72 2.60 -6.09
C HIS A 37 2.12 1.86 -7.29
N SER A 38 2.90 1.67 -8.36
CA SER A 38 2.46 0.90 -9.53
C SER A 38 2.38 -0.61 -9.26
N THR A 39 3.04 -1.10 -8.21
CA THR A 39 3.02 -2.51 -7.81
C THR A 39 2.75 -2.66 -6.31
N PRO A 40 1.47 -2.67 -5.87
CA PRO A 40 1.12 -2.74 -4.44
C PRO A 40 1.75 -3.93 -3.69
N ALA A 41 2.02 -5.03 -4.38
CA ALA A 41 2.68 -6.22 -3.83
C ALA A 41 4.20 -6.03 -3.58
N ALA A 42 4.84 -5.03 -4.19
CA ALA A 42 6.27 -4.79 -4.01
C ALA A 42 6.61 -4.27 -2.61
N VAL A 43 5.71 -3.48 -2.02
CA VAL A 43 5.88 -2.94 -0.66
C VAL A 43 6.04 -4.05 0.39
N PRO A 44 5.10 -5.01 0.55
CA PRO A 44 5.25 -6.10 1.53
C PRO A 44 6.44 -7.01 1.23
N LEU A 45 6.79 -7.22 -0.05
CA LEU A 45 7.97 -8.00 -0.42
C LEU A 45 9.28 -7.33 0.03
N ILE A 46 9.41 -6.01 -0.17
CA ILE A 46 10.57 -5.25 0.27
C ILE A 46 10.67 -5.25 1.79
N VAL A 47 9.55 -5.06 2.49
CA VAL A 47 9.50 -5.12 3.97
C VAL A 47 9.93 -6.50 4.46
N LEU A 48 9.51 -7.59 3.81
CA LEU A 48 9.91 -8.95 4.17
C LEU A 48 11.43 -9.13 4.05
N VAL A 49 12.01 -8.75 2.90
CA VAL A 49 13.45 -8.89 2.65
C VAL A 49 14.27 -8.05 3.65
N LEU A 50 13.88 -6.79 3.85
CA LEU A 50 14.51 -5.92 4.85
C LEU A 50 14.40 -6.51 6.26
N SER A 51 13.23 -7.03 6.64
CA SER A 51 13.03 -7.63 7.95
C SER A 51 13.96 -8.84 8.16
N ILE A 52 14.10 -9.72 7.17
CA ILE A 52 15.01 -10.87 7.26
C ILE A 52 16.46 -10.42 7.44
N ILE A 53 16.91 -9.40 6.68
CA ILE A 53 18.27 -8.86 6.79
C ILE A 53 18.49 -8.22 8.17
N ILE A 54 17.59 -7.34 8.58
CA ILE A 54 17.70 -6.59 9.84
C ILE A 54 17.67 -7.55 11.03
N PHE A 55 16.68 -8.45 11.11
CA PHE A 55 16.60 -9.41 12.22
C PHE A 55 17.69 -10.47 12.15
N GLY A 56 18.12 -10.86 10.95
CA GLY A 56 19.25 -11.77 10.76
C GLY A 56 20.56 -11.20 11.29
N VAL A 57 20.81 -9.89 11.10
CA VAL A 57 22.01 -9.23 11.63
C VAL A 57 21.85 -8.87 13.12
N ALA A 58 20.70 -8.33 13.52
CA ALA A 58 20.49 -7.82 14.88
C ALA A 58 20.33 -8.92 15.94
N ILE A 59 19.69 -10.04 15.59
CA ILE A 59 19.37 -11.13 16.52
C ILE A 59 20.18 -12.41 16.21
N GLY A 60 20.75 -12.51 15.00
CA GLY A 60 21.73 -13.55 14.65
C GLY A 60 21.16 -14.97 14.77
N GLY A 61 21.90 -15.82 15.50
CA GLY A 61 21.61 -17.25 15.65
C GLY A 61 20.29 -17.59 16.37
N ARG A 62 19.66 -16.64 17.07
CA ARG A 62 18.33 -16.84 17.67
C ARG A 62 17.20 -16.69 16.65
N PHE A 63 17.37 -15.83 15.65
CA PHE A 63 16.40 -15.64 14.57
C PHE A 63 16.39 -16.85 13.63
N PHE A 64 17.58 -17.33 13.26
CA PHE A 64 17.76 -18.54 12.45
C PHE A 64 17.76 -19.85 13.26
N SER A 65 17.36 -19.81 14.52
CA SER A 65 17.15 -21.03 15.31
C SER A 65 15.97 -21.83 14.74
N SER A 66 16.10 -23.15 14.68
CA SER A 66 15.05 -24.05 14.20
C SER A 66 13.72 -23.86 14.95
N TYR A 67 13.78 -23.58 16.25
CA TYR A 67 12.60 -23.32 17.08
C TYR A 67 11.87 -22.05 16.65
N THR A 68 12.58 -20.92 16.58
CA THR A 68 12.03 -19.62 16.19
C THR A 68 11.48 -19.65 14.76
N LEU A 69 12.24 -20.24 13.83
CA LEU A 69 11.84 -20.33 12.44
C LEU A 69 10.59 -21.21 12.28
N THR A 70 10.49 -22.31 13.04
CA THR A 70 9.29 -23.17 13.05
C THR A 70 8.08 -22.39 13.57
N LEU A 71 8.21 -21.63 14.66
CA LEU A 71 7.12 -20.81 15.18
C LEU A 71 6.67 -19.72 14.18
N ILE A 72 7.62 -19.04 13.55
CA ILE A 72 7.35 -18.02 12.52
C ILE A 72 6.60 -18.67 11.34
N LEU A 73 7.12 -19.77 10.80
CA LEU A 73 6.53 -20.45 9.67
C LEU A 73 5.14 -21.03 10.00
N GLN A 74 4.94 -21.60 11.19
CA GLN A 74 3.64 -22.11 11.64
C GLN A 74 2.61 -20.98 11.72
N GLN A 75 2.95 -19.85 12.35
CA GLN A 75 2.02 -18.73 12.47
C GLN A 75 1.69 -18.11 11.10
N ILE A 76 2.69 -17.93 10.25
CA ILE A 76 2.51 -17.37 8.91
C ILE A 76 1.71 -18.32 8.01
N ALA A 77 1.93 -19.65 8.11
CA ALA A 77 1.15 -20.62 7.34
C ALA A 77 -0.34 -20.52 7.66
N ILE A 78 -0.71 -20.40 8.94
CA ILE A 78 -2.10 -20.23 9.37
C ILE A 78 -2.68 -18.93 8.78
N VAL A 79 -1.98 -17.80 8.96
CA VAL A 79 -2.44 -16.50 8.44
C VAL A 79 -2.53 -16.49 6.91
N GLY A 80 -1.58 -17.13 6.21
CA GLY A 80 -1.55 -17.21 4.75
C GLY A 80 -2.71 -18.02 4.19
N ILE A 81 -3.02 -19.18 4.79
CA ILE A 81 -4.18 -19.99 4.41
C ILE A 81 -5.48 -19.22 4.69
N LEU A 82 -5.59 -18.58 5.85
CA LEU A 82 -6.75 -17.75 6.18
C LEU A 82 -6.92 -16.61 5.17
N GLY A 83 -5.87 -15.85 4.88
CA GLY A 83 -5.91 -14.76 3.91
C GLY A 83 -6.32 -15.23 2.51
N ALA A 84 -5.77 -16.35 2.04
CA ALA A 84 -6.16 -16.94 0.75
C ALA A 84 -7.62 -17.44 0.74
N ALA A 85 -8.10 -18.01 1.85
CA ALA A 85 -9.51 -18.40 1.97
C ALA A 85 -10.42 -17.17 1.96
N GLN A 86 -10.05 -16.10 2.65
CA GLN A 86 -10.81 -14.85 2.67
C GLN A 86 -10.90 -14.22 1.28
N THR A 87 -9.81 -14.19 0.50
CA THR A 87 -9.85 -13.68 -0.87
C THR A 87 -10.69 -14.57 -1.79
N LEU A 88 -10.59 -15.90 -1.66
CA LEU A 88 -11.43 -16.84 -2.42
C LEU A 88 -12.92 -16.62 -2.12
N VAL A 89 -13.29 -16.46 -0.86
CA VAL A 89 -14.69 -16.24 -0.43
C VAL A 89 -15.23 -14.92 -0.98
N ILE A 90 -14.44 -13.83 -0.92
CA ILE A 90 -14.80 -12.53 -1.51
C ILE A 90 -15.05 -12.67 -3.01
N LEU A 91 -14.16 -13.36 -3.73
CA LEU A 91 -14.23 -13.49 -5.18
C LEU A 91 -15.30 -14.48 -5.67
N THR A 92 -15.65 -15.50 -4.88
CA THR A 92 -16.50 -16.62 -5.33
C THR A 92 -17.96 -16.49 -4.87
N ALA A 93 -18.19 -16.05 -3.64
CA ALA A 93 -19.51 -16.15 -3.01
C ALA A 93 -20.18 -14.79 -2.76
N GLY A 94 -19.46 -13.67 -2.88
CA GLY A 94 -19.98 -12.34 -2.51
C GLY A 94 -20.36 -12.23 -1.03
N ILE A 95 -20.02 -13.24 -0.22
CA ILE A 95 -20.24 -13.30 1.22
C ILE A 95 -19.12 -12.46 1.83
N ASP A 96 -19.37 -11.17 1.81
CA ASP A 96 -18.56 -10.18 2.49
C ASP A 96 -18.27 -10.66 3.93
N LEU A 97 -17.01 -11.05 4.17
CA LEU A 97 -16.58 -11.55 5.47
C LEU A 97 -16.79 -10.51 6.60
N SER A 98 -16.88 -9.23 6.23
CA SER A 98 -17.15 -8.16 7.19
C SER A 98 -18.58 -8.17 7.75
N ILE A 99 -19.55 -8.82 7.09
CA ILE A 99 -20.96 -8.87 7.53
C ILE A 99 -21.10 -9.46 8.95
N GLY A 100 -20.28 -10.45 9.29
CA GLY A 100 -20.28 -11.07 10.62
C GLY A 100 -19.75 -10.13 11.71
N VAL A 101 -18.69 -9.39 11.41
CA VAL A 101 -18.13 -8.39 12.35
C VAL A 101 -19.12 -7.25 12.56
N ILE A 102 -19.77 -6.76 11.49
CA ILE A 102 -20.80 -5.72 11.57
C ILE A 102 -21.99 -6.22 12.41
N MET A 103 -22.47 -7.45 12.19
CA MET A 103 -23.57 -8.04 12.97
C MET A 103 -23.25 -8.10 14.47
N VAL A 104 -22.04 -8.54 14.83
CA VAL A 104 -21.60 -8.59 16.24
C VAL A 104 -21.54 -7.20 16.84
N ILE A 105 -20.96 -6.22 16.13
CA ILE A 105 -20.88 -4.83 16.61
C ILE A 105 -22.29 -4.25 16.80
N SER A 106 -23.20 -4.45 15.84
CA SER A 106 -24.59 -4.01 15.94
C SER A 106 -25.30 -4.63 17.14
N ALA A 107 -25.12 -5.94 17.38
CA ALA A 107 -25.71 -6.62 18.53
C ALA A 107 -25.13 -6.10 19.86
N VAL A 108 -23.83 -5.84 19.94
CA VAL A 108 -23.17 -5.29 21.14
C VAL A 108 -23.66 -3.88 21.43
N ILE A 109 -23.73 -3.01 20.41
CA ILE A 109 -24.24 -1.63 20.56
C ILE A 109 -25.70 -1.64 20.99
N MET A 110 -26.53 -2.45 20.34
CA MET A 110 -27.96 -2.53 20.66
C MET A 110 -28.21 -3.11 22.06
N GLY A 111 -27.44 -4.13 22.46
CA GLY A 111 -27.48 -4.67 23.81
C GLY A 111 -27.07 -3.66 24.87
N ASN A 112 -26.00 -2.88 24.63
CA ASN A 112 -25.59 -1.82 25.55
C ASN A 112 -26.65 -0.71 25.66
N CYS A 113 -27.25 -0.32 24.52
CA CYS A 113 -28.31 0.68 24.47
C CYS A 113 -29.56 0.21 25.25
N ALA A 114 -29.96 -1.05 25.08
CA ALA A 114 -31.09 -1.65 25.78
C ALA A 114 -30.89 -1.74 27.31
N ILE A 115 -29.64 -1.88 27.79
CA ILE A 115 -29.33 -1.91 29.23
C ILE A 115 -29.19 -0.50 29.82
N THR A 116 -28.71 0.47 29.04
CA THR A 116 -28.38 1.82 29.54
C THR A 116 -29.57 2.77 29.46
N TYR A 117 -30.42 2.64 28.45
CA TYR A 117 -31.54 3.54 28.16
C TYR A 117 -32.91 2.85 28.20
N GLY A 118 -32.95 1.53 28.43
CA GLY A 118 -34.15 0.71 28.53
C GLY A 118 -34.30 0.11 29.92
#